data_AF-A0A150ASD7-F1
#
_entry.id   AF-A0A150ASD7-F1
#
_cell.length_a   1.000
_cell.length_b   1.000
_cell.length_c   1.000
_cell.angle_alpha   90.00
_cell.angle_beta   90.00
_cell.angle_gamma   90.00
#
_symmetry.space_group_name_H-M   'P 1'
#
loop_
_entity.id
_entity.type
_entity.pdbx_description
1 polymer ?
#
loop_
_entity_poly.entity_id
_entity_poly.type
_entity_poly.pdbx_seq_one_letter_code
_entity_poly.pdbx_strand_id
1 'polypeptide(L)'
;MTLKENKEYFGKMIHNWTNEYKNKYVITGLQQGGANFDKRVGRVAQVRLEAGDFGSDNVLLRHCDGTLQQHTNQSFWLIPDKFTEYLNECFKDVYLDDSDKQNYTLEGQDSERGFTAILGKISEL
;
A
#
# COMPACT_ATOMS: atom_id res chain seq x y z
N MET A 1 -6.33 -17.80 4.37
CA MET A 1 -4.90 -17.99 4.07
C MET A 1 -4.08 -17.71 5.31
N THR A 2 -3.17 -18.62 5.64
CA THR A 2 -2.18 -18.49 6.70
C THR A 2 -1.00 -17.62 6.24
N LEU A 3 -0.15 -17.16 7.18
CA LEU A 3 1.09 -16.44 6.87
C LEU A 3 2.00 -17.22 5.92
N LYS A 4 2.08 -18.54 6.10
CA LYS A 4 2.87 -19.44 5.27
C LYS A 4 2.35 -19.50 3.83
N GLU A 5 1.03 -19.65 3.68
CA GLU A 5 0.38 -19.67 2.35
C GLU A 5 0.55 -18.32 1.63
N ASN A 6 0.44 -17.20 2.35
CA ASN A 6 0.70 -15.87 1.78
C ASN A 6 2.15 -15.74 1.28
N LYS A 7 3.12 -16.23 2.05
CA LYS A 7 4.54 -16.17 1.68
C LYS A 7 4.84 -17.05 0.45
N GLU A 8 4.24 -18.22 0.36
CA GLU A 8 4.39 -19.10 -0.80
C GLU A 8 3.74 -18.51 -2.06
N TYR A 9 2.59 -17.84 -1.92
CA TYR A 9 1.81 -17.36 -3.06
C TYR A 9 2.20 -15.95 -3.53
N PHE A 10 2.38 -15.01 -2.60
CA PHE A 10 2.73 -13.60 -2.89
C PHE A 10 4.22 -13.30 -2.72
N GLY A 11 4.97 -14.15 -2.02
CA GLY A 11 6.41 -13.95 -1.84
C GLY A 11 6.76 -13.07 -0.64
N LYS A 12 7.44 -11.94 -0.88
CA LYS A 12 8.06 -11.13 0.17
C LYS A 12 7.05 -10.20 0.85
N MET A 13 6.94 -10.32 2.17
CA MET A 13 6.27 -9.32 3.00
C MET A 13 7.11 -8.03 3.01
N ILE A 14 6.44 -6.89 2.89
CA ILE A 14 7.05 -5.57 2.98
C ILE A 14 7.19 -5.24 4.47
N HIS A 15 8.43 -5.09 4.92
CA HIS A 15 8.76 -4.67 6.28
C HIS A 15 9.27 -3.22 6.35
N ASN A 16 9.84 -2.73 5.24
CA ASN A 16 10.38 -1.39 5.13
C ASN A 16 9.90 -0.79 3.81
N TRP A 17 9.16 0.31 3.89
CA TRP A 17 8.74 1.02 2.70
C TRP A 17 9.88 1.89 2.17
N THR A 18 10.04 1.86 0.85
CA THR A 18 10.94 2.71 0.09
C THR A 18 10.22 3.24 -1.15
N ASN A 19 10.81 4.20 -1.84
CA ASN A 19 10.27 4.77 -3.07
C ASN A 19 10.07 3.74 -4.21
N GLU A 20 10.68 2.55 -4.12
CA GLU A 20 10.52 1.49 -5.13
C GLU A 20 9.12 0.87 -5.15
N TYR A 21 8.38 0.98 -4.05
CA TYR A 21 7.03 0.44 -3.93
C TYR A 21 5.95 1.36 -4.48
N LYS A 22 6.31 2.60 -4.86
CA LYS A 22 5.37 3.51 -5.48
C LYS A 22 4.76 2.87 -6.72
N ASN A 23 3.45 2.96 -6.87
CA ASN A 23 2.68 2.38 -7.96
C ASN A 23 2.76 0.85 -8.08
N LYS A 24 3.38 0.14 -7.14
CA LYS A 24 3.33 -1.32 -7.10
C LYS A 24 2.01 -1.80 -6.56
N TYR A 25 1.56 -2.97 -7.02
CA TYR A 25 0.40 -3.63 -6.45
C TYR A 25 0.81 -4.42 -5.20
N VAL A 26 0.06 -4.23 -4.14
CA VAL A 26 0.21 -4.97 -2.90
C VAL A 26 -1.12 -5.60 -2.50
N ILE A 27 -1.04 -6.69 -1.73
CA ILE A 27 -2.19 -7.25 -1.05
C ILE A 27 -2.01 -7.13 0.45
N THR A 28 -3.06 -6.72 1.14
CA THR A 28 -3.08 -6.63 2.60
C THR A 28 -3.44 -7.95 3.26
N GLY A 29 -2.97 -8.12 4.50
CA GLY A 29 -3.46 -9.15 5.41
C GLY A 29 -4.97 -9.02 5.64
N LEU A 30 -5.59 -10.09 6.17
CA LEU A 30 -7.01 -10.04 6.53
C LEU A 30 -7.22 -9.08 7.69
N GLN A 31 -8.06 -8.06 7.48
CA GLN A 31 -8.59 -7.26 8.58
C GLN A 31 -9.81 -7.99 9.18
N GLN A 32 -9.96 -7.95 10.51
CA GLN A 32 -11.13 -8.55 11.17
C GLN A 32 -12.43 -8.03 10.54
N GLY A 33 -13.29 -8.95 10.09
CA GLY A 33 -14.58 -8.62 9.45
C GLY A 33 -14.53 -8.29 7.94
N GLY A 34 -13.34 -8.19 7.33
CA GLY A 34 -13.18 -7.88 5.91
C GLY A 34 -12.73 -9.10 5.10
N ALA A 35 -13.67 -9.84 4.50
CA ALA A 35 -13.35 -11.01 3.67
C ALA A 35 -13.20 -10.69 2.16
N ASN A 36 -13.58 -9.48 1.72
CA ASN A 36 -13.62 -9.14 0.30
C ASN A 36 -12.21 -8.94 -0.26
N PHE A 37 -11.82 -9.81 -1.19
CA PHE A 37 -10.55 -9.77 -1.89
C PHE A 37 -10.29 -8.42 -2.58
N ASP A 38 -11.34 -7.83 -3.18
CA ASP A 38 -11.25 -6.57 -3.92
C ASP A 38 -10.88 -5.38 -3.04
N LYS A 39 -11.08 -5.48 -1.71
CA LYS A 39 -10.70 -4.45 -0.74
C LYS A 39 -9.32 -4.67 -0.13
N ARG A 40 -8.61 -5.72 -0.57
CA ARG A 40 -7.28 -6.09 -0.05
C ARG A 40 -6.19 -5.81 -1.06
N VAL A 41 -6.51 -5.77 -2.35
CA VAL A 41 -5.54 -5.51 -3.42
C VAL A 41 -5.60 -4.06 -3.81
N GLY A 42 -4.48 -3.36 -3.71
CA GLY A 42 -4.40 -1.97 -4.11
C GLY A 42 -3.04 -1.59 -4.66
N ARG A 43 -3.02 -0.51 -5.43
CA ARG A 43 -1.80 0.14 -5.90
C ARG A 43 -1.35 1.17 -4.87
N VAL A 44 -0.07 1.16 -4.51
CA VAL A 44 0.47 2.06 -3.49
C VAL A 44 0.54 3.49 -4.01
N ALA A 45 -0.21 4.39 -3.36
CA ALA A 45 -0.29 5.81 -3.69
C ALA A 45 0.63 6.67 -2.82
N GLN A 46 0.61 6.45 -1.50
CA GLN A 46 1.44 7.15 -0.52
C GLN A 46 1.70 6.23 0.67
N VAL A 47 2.89 6.35 1.25
CA VAL A 47 3.22 5.80 2.57
C VAL A 47 3.57 6.96 3.48
N ARG A 48 3.19 6.88 4.75
CA ARG A 48 3.65 7.76 5.82
C ARG A 48 4.19 6.89 6.94
N LEU A 49 5.50 6.93 7.11
CA LEU A 49 6.19 6.11 8.10
C LEU A 49 5.80 6.55 9.52
N GLU A 50 5.56 5.57 10.38
CA GLU A 50 5.29 5.75 11.82
C GLU A 50 4.14 6.72 12.17
N ALA A 51 3.26 7.02 11.21
CA ALA A 51 2.18 7.99 11.36
C ALA A 51 0.84 7.39 11.82
N GLY A 52 0.78 6.07 12.00
CA GLY A 52 -0.40 5.31 12.43
C GLY A 52 -0.36 4.93 13.90
N ASP A 53 -1.38 4.18 14.33
CA ASP A 53 -1.50 3.73 15.71
C ASP A 53 -0.26 2.95 16.14
N PHE A 54 0.21 3.21 17.36
CA PHE A 54 1.40 2.59 17.95
C PHE A 54 2.68 2.76 17.12
N GLY A 55 2.77 3.83 16.31
CA GLY A 55 3.92 4.08 15.43
C GLY A 55 3.96 3.14 14.22
N SER A 56 2.82 2.57 13.84
CA SER A 56 2.71 1.82 12.58
C SER A 56 2.74 2.75 11.37
N ASP A 57 3.08 2.22 10.20
CA ASP A 57 3.01 2.99 8.97
C ASP A 57 1.55 3.14 8.50
N ASN A 58 1.23 4.31 7.96
CA ASN A 58 -0.01 4.53 7.21
C ASN A 58 0.26 4.38 5.71
N VAL A 59 -0.47 3.48 5.08
CA VAL A 59 -0.34 3.19 3.64
C VAL A 59 -1.65 3.51 2.94
N LEU A 60 -1.61 4.46 2.02
CA LEU A 60 -2.73 4.78 1.14
C LEU A 60 -2.67 3.91 -0.10
N LEU A 61 -3.70 3.10 -0.28
CA LEU A 61 -3.86 2.22 -1.42
C LEU A 61 -5.03 2.69 -2.29
N ARG A 62 -4.79 2.77 -3.60
CA ARG A 62 -5.87 2.90 -4.57
C ARG A 62 -6.36 1.51 -4.95
N HIS A 63 -7.65 1.27 -4.81
CA HIS A 63 -8.30 -0.01 -5.13
C HIS A 63 -8.86 -0.02 -6.54
N CYS A 64 -9.26 -1.20 -7.04
CA CYS A 64 -9.75 -1.37 -8.42
C CYS A 64 -11.07 -0.65 -8.71
N ASP A 65 -11.85 -0.33 -7.68
CA ASP A 65 -13.04 0.52 -7.77
C ASP A 65 -12.71 2.03 -7.83
N GLY A 66 -11.42 2.37 -7.85
CA GLY A 66 -10.93 3.73 -7.88
C GLY A 66 -10.89 4.42 -6.52
N THR A 67 -11.36 3.80 -5.44
CA THR A 67 -11.31 4.40 -4.10
C THR A 67 -9.89 4.46 -3.56
N LEU A 68 -9.58 5.51 -2.79
CA LEU A 68 -8.33 5.62 -2.04
C LEU A 68 -8.63 5.33 -0.58
N GLN A 69 -7.97 4.33 0.00
CA GLN A 69 -8.21 3.88 1.37
C GLN A 69 -6.91 3.85 2.18
N GLN A 70 -7.03 4.20 3.45
CA GLN A 70 -5.96 4.10 4.44
C GLN A 70 -5.91 2.70 5.02
N HIS A 71 -4.71 2.14 5.04
CA HIS A 71 -4.38 0.89 5.69
C HIS A 71 -3.34 1.17 6.75
N THR A 72 -3.68 0.85 8.00
CA THR A 72 -2.83 1.00 9.18
C THR A 72 -2.76 -0.33 9.92
N ASN A 73 -1.62 -0.61 10.55
CA ASN A 73 -1.41 -1.85 11.33
C ASN A 73 -1.79 -3.15 10.57
N GLN A 74 -1.43 -3.23 9.29
CA GLN A 74 -1.65 -4.41 8.44
C GLN A 74 -0.34 -4.99 7.93
N SER A 75 -0.35 -6.28 7.58
CA SER A 75 0.73 -6.85 6.77
C SER A 75 0.50 -6.53 5.31
N PHE A 76 1.57 -6.21 4.60
CA PHE A 76 1.54 -5.91 3.16
C PHE A 76 2.46 -6.86 2.42
N TRP A 77 1.99 -7.38 1.30
CA TRP A 77 2.72 -8.33 0.48
C TRP A 77 2.78 -7.80 -0.94
N LEU A 78 3.98 -7.73 -1.49
CA LEU A 78 4.15 -7.36 -2.89
C LEU A 78 3.50 -8.43 -3.77
N ILE A 79 2.64 -8.04 -4.71
CA ILE A 79 2.06 -9.02 -5.63
C ILE A 79 3.10 -9.33 -6.73
N PRO A 80 3.38 -10.61 -7.02
CA PRO A 80 4.34 -10.99 -8.06
C PRO A 80 3.96 -10.48 -9.46
N ASP A 81 4.97 -10.10 -10.24
CA ASP A 81 4.79 -9.50 -11.58
C ASP A 81 4.02 -10.39 -12.57
N LYS A 82 3.97 -11.71 -12.35
CA LYS A 82 3.16 -12.64 -13.16
C LYS A 82 1.66 -12.32 -13.15
N PHE A 83 1.19 -11.50 -12.21
CA PHE A 83 -0.20 -11.05 -12.12
C PHE A 83 -0.41 -9.63 -12.66
N THR A 84 0.65 -8.93 -13.08
CA THR A 84 0.58 -7.51 -13.47
C THR A 84 -0.37 -7.26 -14.63
N GLU A 85 -0.44 -8.14 -15.63
CA GLU A 85 -1.36 -7.98 -16.76
C GLU A 85 -2.83 -8.03 -16.30
N TYR A 86 -3.18 -9.03 -15.50
CA TYR A 86 -4.51 -9.15 -14.90
C TYR A 86 -4.87 -7.93 -14.06
N LEU A 87 -3.94 -7.47 -13.21
CA LEU A 87 -4.17 -6.30 -12.36
C LEU A 87 -4.28 -5.02 -13.17
N ASN A 88 -3.47 -4.82 -14.21
CA ASN A 88 -3.59 -3.66 -15.08
C ASN A 88 -4.95 -3.62 -15.77
N GLU A 89 -5.50 -4.77 -16.20
CA GLU A 89 -6.85 -4.84 -16.75
C GLU A 89 -7.91 -4.50 -15.69
N CYS A 90 -7.80 -5.04 -14.46
CA CYS A 90 -8.71 -4.71 -13.36
C CYS A 90 -8.68 -3.22 -12.99
N PHE A 91 -7.54 -2.56 -13.17
CA PHE A 91 -7.31 -1.16 -12.81
C PHE A 91 -7.34 -0.21 -14.01
N LYS A 92 -7.76 -0.68 -15.20
CA LYS A 92 -7.68 0.10 -16.44
C LYS A 92 -8.44 1.44 -16.40
N ASP A 93 -9.55 1.47 -15.67
CA ASP A 93 -10.42 2.64 -15.52
C ASP A 93 -10.11 3.44 -14.25
N VAL A 94 -9.05 3.05 -13.52
CA VAL A 94 -8.63 3.69 -12.28
C VAL A 94 -7.64 4.80 -12.59
N TYR A 95 -7.83 5.96 -11.95
CA TYR A 95 -6.91 7.09 -12.02
C TYR A 95 -5.46 6.64 -11.77
N LEU A 96 -4.57 6.84 -12.75
CA LEU A 96 -3.21 6.27 -12.74
C LEU A 96 -2.15 7.14 -12.05
N ASP A 97 -2.41 8.45 -11.95
CA ASP A 97 -1.41 9.41 -11.51
C ASP A 97 -1.58 9.77 -10.03
N ASP A 98 -1.30 8.79 -9.17
CA ASP A 98 -1.06 9.04 -7.74
C ASP A 98 0.28 9.81 -7.59
N SER A 99 0.24 11.07 -8.00
CA SER A 99 1.43 11.89 -8.25
C SER A 99 2.12 12.32 -6.96
N ASP A 100 3.42 12.61 -7.03
CA ASP A 100 4.14 13.26 -5.93
C ASP A 100 3.68 14.70 -5.67
N LYS A 101 2.77 15.20 -6.50
CA LYS A 101 2.33 16.60 -6.51
C LYS A 101 0.95 16.78 -5.88
N GLN A 102 0.21 15.69 -5.62
CA GLN A 102 -1.10 15.75 -4.99
C GLN A 102 -0.98 15.64 -3.47
N ASN A 103 -1.91 16.30 -2.79
CA ASN A 103 -2.11 16.17 -1.36
C ASN A 103 -3.11 15.06 -1.11
N TYR A 104 -2.78 14.17 -0.17
CA TYR A 104 -3.70 13.19 0.35
C TYR A 104 -3.97 13.48 1.82
N THR A 105 -5.18 13.20 2.28
CA THR A 105 -5.59 13.32 3.67
C THR A 105 -5.85 11.93 4.25
N LEU A 106 -5.50 11.72 5.51
CA LEU A 106 -5.92 10.56 6.28
C LEU A 106 -7.23 10.91 6.99
N GLU A 107 -8.31 10.17 6.70
CA GLU A 107 -9.64 10.42 7.27
C GLU A 107 -10.15 11.88 7.15
N GLY A 108 -9.71 12.60 6.11
CA GLY A 108 -10.05 14.02 5.89
C GLY A 108 -9.22 15.01 6.73
N GLN A 109 -8.22 14.52 7.47
CA GLN A 109 -7.26 15.30 8.25
C GLN A 109 -5.83 15.05 7.74
N ASP A 110 -4.84 15.72 8.33
CA ASP A 110 -3.40 15.52 8.08
C ASP A 110 -3.04 15.47 6.58
N SER A 111 -3.16 16.60 5.90
CA SER A 111 -2.82 16.69 4.47
C SER A 111 -1.31 16.58 4.24
N GLU A 112 -0.86 15.54 3.53
CA GLU A 112 0.55 15.38 3.14
C GLU A 112 0.69 15.21 1.64
N ARG A 113 1.79 15.74 1.10
CA ARG A 113 2.06 15.77 -0.33
C ARG A 113 3.01 14.66 -0.76
N GLY A 114 2.62 13.96 -1.82
CA GLY A 114 3.46 13.00 -2.55
C GLY A 114 3.83 11.73 -1.79
N PHE A 115 4.76 10.94 -2.34
CA PHE A 115 5.12 9.65 -1.73
C PHE A 115 6.16 9.83 -0.61
N THR A 116 5.78 9.54 0.64
CA THR A 116 6.63 9.78 1.82
C THR A 116 7.18 8.47 2.42
N ALA A 117 7.94 7.70 1.64
CA ALA A 117 8.78 6.65 2.22
C ALA A 117 10.22 7.14 2.34
N ILE A 118 10.51 7.93 3.39
CA ILE A 118 11.89 8.33 3.68
C ILE A 118 12.43 7.41 4.79
N LEU A 119 13.15 6.36 4.42
CA LEU A 119 14.16 5.78 5.31
C LEU A 119 15.51 6.42 4.96
N GLY A 120 15.82 7.50 5.68
CA GLY A 120 16.99 8.33 5.44
C GLY A 120 17.49 9.02 6.71
N LYS A 121 17.66 8.27 7.81
CA LYS A 121 18.69 8.60 8.79
C LYS A 121 19.67 7.44 8.85
N ILE A 122 20.69 7.50 8.00
CA ILE A 122 22.00 7.06 8.46
C ILE A 122 22.32 8.03 9.60
N SER A 123 22.26 7.53 10.83
CA SER A 123 22.87 8.20 11.96
C SER A 123 24.37 8.23 11.71
N GLU A 124 24.90 9.33 11.19
CA GLU A 124 26.31 9.67 11.38
C GLU A 124 26.39 10.48 12.67
N LEU A 125 26.78 9.78 13.74
CA LEU A 125 27.57 10.33 14.84
C LEU A 125 29.04 10.12 14.49
#